data_AF-A0A7Y3KRT6-F1
#
_entry.id   AF-A0A7Y3KRT6-F1
#
_cell.length_a   1.000
_cell.length_b   1.000
_cell.length_c   1.000
_cell.angle_alpha   90.00
_cell.angle_beta   90.00
_cell.angle_gamma   90.00
#
_symmetry.space_group_name_H-M   'P 1'
#
loop_
_entity.id
_entity.type
_entity.pdbx_description
1 polymer ?
#
loop_
_entity_poly.entity_id
_entity_poly.type
_entity_poly.pdbx_seq_one_letter_code
_entity_poly.pdbx_strand_id
1 'polypeptide(L)'
;MRRDHDVGHDGCSNSIVGFVCVLESDAPSRVALRSRASFDQFALRLSPSNEWGDVTSPESGKVNIGRRVFLGATALGALGIAFGGDVQSFLGKVFGSKLAGLLTGGDHFRIYSITGQYPAISESNYQLKVSGLVERPMTFTLSDLKALPVTSFSKTFQCVTGWRVPNVHWEGVQLSEILKRVGVRANAVALTFESYDGADSESLTIEQAHLPDVIVAYKMFGAPLSTEHGGPVRLYVAPMFGYKSLKWLSAIRVVDAVHPGYWELNGYPVNGWLDGTVGPTNPDPQLT
;
A
#
# COMPACT_ATOMS: atom_id res chain seq x y z
N MET A 1 -28.23 -55.36 -44.15
CA MET A 1 -28.97 -54.74 -45.26
C MET A 1 -29.03 -53.24 -44.95
N ARG A 2 -28.03 -52.42 -45.27
CA ARG A 2 -27.60 -51.88 -46.58
C ARG A 2 -28.70 -51.19 -47.39
N ARG A 3 -28.56 -49.85 -47.49
CA ARG A 3 -28.71 -48.89 -48.61
C ARG A 3 -28.73 -47.51 -47.91
N ASP A 4 -27.72 -46.63 -47.94
CA ASP A 4 -26.82 -46.09 -48.97
C ASP A 4 -27.51 -45.50 -50.21
N HIS A 5 -27.48 -44.15 -50.25
CA HIS A 5 -27.31 -43.22 -51.38
C HIS A 5 -26.92 -41.87 -50.71
N ASP A 6 -25.70 -41.30 -50.78
CA ASP A 6 -24.81 -40.94 -51.91
C ASP A 6 -25.47 -39.83 -52.77
N VAL A 7 -24.92 -38.67 -53.17
CA VAL A 7 -23.57 -38.15 -53.44
C VAL A 7 -23.69 -36.59 -53.45
N GLY A 8 -22.75 -35.81 -52.89
CA GLY A 8 -21.79 -34.94 -53.63
C GLY A 8 -22.36 -33.55 -53.96
N HIS A 9 -21.59 -32.53 -54.36
CA HIS A 9 -20.17 -32.21 -54.38
C HIS A 9 -20.10 -30.74 -54.86
N ASP A 10 -18.96 -30.09 -54.68
CA ASP A 10 -18.54 -28.83 -55.35
C ASP A 10 -19.09 -27.51 -54.77
N GLY A 11 -18.30 -26.46 -54.54
CA GLY A 11 -16.93 -26.17 -54.93
C GLY A 11 -16.84 -24.72 -55.40
N CYS A 12 -15.77 -24.01 -54.99
CA CYS A 12 -15.20 -22.83 -55.66
C CYS A 12 -16.08 -21.55 -55.71
N SER A 13 -15.56 -20.32 -55.78
CA SER A 13 -14.22 -19.73 -55.79
C SER A 13 -14.43 -18.21 -55.84
N ASN A 14 -13.34 -17.48 -55.56
CA ASN A 14 -13.01 -16.08 -55.88
C ASN A 14 -12.94 -15.21 -54.62
N SER A 15 -11.76 -15.00 -54.01
CA SER A 15 -10.49 -14.47 -54.55
C SER A 15 -10.67 -13.11 -55.22
N ILE A 16 -9.93 -12.09 -54.75
CA ILE A 16 -8.89 -11.39 -55.52
C ILE A 16 -8.26 -10.29 -54.62
N VAL A 17 -6.98 -10.45 -54.24
CA VAL A 17 -5.78 -9.67 -54.65
C VAL A 17 -5.77 -8.23 -54.05
N GLY A 18 -4.75 -7.81 -53.31
CA GLY A 18 -3.38 -7.79 -53.79
C GLY A 18 -2.29 -7.58 -52.74
N PHE A 19 -1.21 -8.29 -53.00
CA PHE A 19 0.11 -8.17 -52.43
C PHE A 19 0.99 -7.38 -53.43
N VAL A 20 2.08 -6.82 -52.93
CA VAL A 20 3.26 -6.25 -53.62
C VAL A 20 3.17 -4.76 -54.00
N CYS A 21 3.91 -3.94 -53.25
CA CYS A 21 5.14 -3.36 -53.79
C CYS A 21 6.12 -2.96 -52.68
N VAL A 22 7.31 -3.56 -52.77
CA VAL A 22 8.55 -3.19 -52.09
C VAL A 22 9.01 -1.85 -52.65
N LEU A 23 9.33 -0.88 -51.80
CA LEU A 23 10.39 0.08 -52.07
C LEU A 23 11.20 0.33 -50.79
N GLU A 24 12.45 -0.04 -50.93
CA GLU A 24 13.62 0.12 -50.08
C GLU A 24 14.09 1.58 -50.13
N SER A 25 14.38 2.20 -48.98
CA SER A 25 15.23 3.40 -48.92
C SER A 25 15.71 3.69 -47.48
N ASP A 26 17.01 3.43 -47.31
CA ASP A 26 18.03 4.14 -46.54
C ASP A 26 17.91 4.45 -45.04
N ALA A 27 18.99 4.06 -44.37
CA ALA A 27 19.36 4.29 -42.98
C ALA A 27 20.12 5.65 -42.79
N PRO A 28 20.95 5.82 -41.75
CA PRO A 28 20.62 6.52 -40.51
C PRO A 28 21.37 7.85 -40.34
N SER A 29 20.77 8.81 -39.62
CA SER A 29 21.41 10.08 -39.27
C SER A 29 22.46 9.91 -38.18
N ARG A 30 23.67 10.37 -38.52
CA ARG A 30 24.92 10.25 -37.76
C ARG A 30 25.07 11.30 -36.68
N VAL A 31 25.72 10.83 -35.61
CA VAL A 31 26.61 11.54 -34.68
C VAL A 31 27.51 12.56 -35.39
N ALA A 32 27.62 13.76 -34.82
CA ALA A 32 28.69 14.72 -35.14
C ALA A 32 29.26 15.31 -33.83
N LEU A 33 30.27 14.61 -33.29
CA LEU A 33 31.22 15.16 -32.34
C LEU A 33 32.21 16.05 -33.10
N ARG A 34 32.28 17.33 -32.72
CA ARG A 34 33.34 18.24 -33.19
C ARG A 34 34.59 18.13 -32.32
N SER A 35 35.70 18.33 -33.02
CA SER A 35 37.07 17.97 -32.70
C SER A 35 37.87 19.03 -31.95
N ARG A 36 38.84 18.53 -31.17
CA ARG A 36 40.26 18.92 -31.04
C ARG A 36 40.64 20.40 -30.90
N ALA A 37 41.38 20.69 -29.82
CA ALA A 37 42.75 21.25 -29.76
C ALA A 37 42.96 21.78 -28.31
N SER A 38 44.12 21.81 -27.67
CA SER A 38 45.47 21.26 -27.84
C SER A 38 46.07 21.36 -26.44
N PHE A 39 46.83 20.34 -26.03
CA PHE A 39 47.75 20.42 -24.90
C PHE A 39 48.92 21.33 -25.29
N ASP A 40 49.31 22.27 -24.43
CA ASP A 40 50.69 22.55 -24.05
C ASP A 40 50.76 23.55 -22.88
N GLN A 41 51.08 22.99 -21.71
CA GLN A 41 52.25 23.33 -20.90
C GLN A 41 52.61 24.82 -20.74
N PHE A 42 52.43 25.39 -19.54
CA PHE A 42 53.39 26.36 -19.01
C PHE A 42 53.49 26.33 -17.48
N ALA A 43 54.73 26.53 -17.05
CA ALA A 43 55.33 26.16 -15.79
C ALA A 43 54.85 26.93 -14.55
N LEU A 44 54.90 26.19 -13.44
CA LEU A 44 55.15 26.61 -12.07
C LEU A 44 55.89 27.96 -11.93
N ARG A 45 55.31 28.85 -11.12
CA ARG A 45 56.07 29.79 -10.28
C ARG A 45 55.30 30.05 -8.99
N LEU A 46 55.64 29.28 -7.97
CA LEU A 46 55.24 29.54 -6.59
C LEU A 46 55.96 30.82 -6.14
N SER A 47 55.18 31.83 -5.72
CA SER A 47 55.67 33.02 -5.02
C SER A 47 55.16 32.95 -3.58
N PRO A 48 56.03 33.04 -2.56
CA PRO A 48 55.60 33.03 -1.17
C PRO A 48 55.21 34.46 -0.76
N SER A 49 53.92 34.70 -0.56
CA SER A 49 53.44 35.91 0.13
C SER A 49 53.04 35.52 1.55
N ASN A 50 53.87 35.95 2.49
CA ASN A 50 53.73 35.76 3.92
C ASN A 50 52.74 36.82 4.42
N GLU A 51 51.46 36.46 4.55
CA GLU A 51 50.48 37.30 5.24
C GLU A 51 49.59 36.41 6.11
N TRP A 52 50.12 36.03 7.27
CA TRP A 52 49.31 35.56 8.38
C TRP A 52 48.64 36.79 9.00
N GLY A 53 47.43 37.10 8.53
CA GLY A 53 46.53 37.99 9.24
C GLY A 53 46.24 37.40 10.62
N ASP A 54 46.54 38.17 11.65
CA ASP A 54 46.29 37.85 13.04
C ASP A 54 44.77 37.74 13.25
N VAL A 55 44.23 36.51 13.20
CA VAL A 55 42.83 36.25 13.56
C VAL A 55 42.77 36.29 15.08
N THR A 56 42.54 37.49 15.61
CA THR A 56 42.13 37.68 16.99
C THR A 56 41.02 36.67 17.31
N SER A 57 41.29 35.80 18.28
CA SER A 57 40.28 34.88 18.81
C SER A 57 39.10 35.71 19.32
N PRO A 58 37.84 35.42 18.95
CA PRO A 58 36.72 36.12 19.56
C PRO A 58 36.80 35.89 21.07
N GLU A 59 36.82 36.99 21.84
CA GLU A 59 36.74 36.94 23.30
C GLU A 59 35.64 35.95 23.70
N SER A 60 36.01 34.97 24.53
CA SER A 60 35.06 34.04 25.12
C SER A 60 34.19 34.81 26.11
N GLY A 61 33.13 35.45 25.60
CA GLY A 61 32.09 36.04 26.42
C GLY A 61 31.51 34.95 27.32
N LYS A 62 31.64 35.12 28.64
CA LYS A 62 30.97 34.27 29.61
C LYS A 62 29.46 34.44 29.41
N VAL A 63 28.82 33.44 28.79
CA VAL A 63 27.36 33.37 28.72
C VAL A 63 26.85 33.10 30.13
N ASN A 64 26.38 34.14 30.82
CA ASN A 64 25.74 34.00 32.12
C ASN A 64 24.33 33.42 31.92
N ILE A 65 24.25 32.09 31.82
CA ILE A 65 22.97 31.39 31.78
C ILE A 65 22.35 31.51 33.18
N GLY A 66 21.31 32.34 33.29
CA GLY A 66 20.61 32.55 34.56
C GLY A 66 20.09 31.23 35.13
N ARG A 67 20.14 31.08 36.46
CA ARG A 67 19.73 29.87 37.20
C ARG A 67 18.35 29.34 36.78
N ARG A 68 17.41 30.21 36.40
CA ARG A 68 16.08 29.81 35.90
C ARG A 68 16.13 29.13 34.52
N VAL A 69 16.97 29.63 33.63
CA VAL A 69 17.18 29.03 32.29
C VAL A 69 17.89 27.70 32.42
N PHE A 70 18.92 27.63 33.29
CA PHE A 70 19.60 26.38 33.59
C PHE A 70 18.65 25.35 34.21
N LEU A 71 17.91 25.71 35.26
CA LEU A 71 16.95 24.81 35.90
C LEU A 71 15.82 24.40 34.95
N GLY A 72 15.35 25.31 34.10
CA GLY A 72 14.38 25.01 33.05
C GLY A 72 14.90 24.00 32.02
N ALA A 73 16.12 24.20 31.52
CA ALA A 73 16.77 23.27 30.59
C ALA A 73 17.03 21.90 31.25
N THR A 74 17.45 21.89 32.52
CA THR A 74 17.70 20.65 33.26
C THR A 74 16.39 19.89 33.53
N ALA A 75 15.30 20.60 33.89
CA ALA A 75 13.98 20.01 34.06
C ALA A 75 13.44 19.44 32.75
N LEU A 76 13.57 20.18 31.64
CA LEU A 76 13.20 19.69 30.30
C LEU A 76 14.03 18.47 29.87
N GLY A 77 15.33 18.46 30.16
CA GLY A 77 16.19 17.31 29.90
C GLY A 77 15.80 16.09 30.74
N ALA A 78 15.50 16.28 32.04
CA ALA A 78 15.04 15.22 32.93
C ALA A 78 13.66 14.68 32.53
N LEU A 79 12.73 15.55 32.11
CA LEU A 79 11.46 15.15 31.51
C LEU A 79 11.68 14.38 30.20
N GLY A 80 12.60 14.82 29.34
CA GLY A 80 12.98 14.10 28.13
C GLY A 80 13.54 12.70 28.40
N ILE A 81 14.27 12.50 29.50
CA ILE A 81 14.77 11.19 29.92
C ILE A 81 13.64 10.33 30.52
N ALA A 82 12.80 10.91 31.40
CA ALA A 82 11.73 10.19 32.07
C ALA A 82 10.60 9.76 31.11
N PHE A 83 10.34 10.56 30.07
CA PHE A 83 9.33 10.28 29.04
C PHE A 83 9.95 9.89 27.69
N GLY A 84 11.25 9.57 27.66
CA GLY A 84 12.00 9.35 26.42
C GLY A 84 11.44 8.23 25.55
N GLY A 85 11.01 7.12 26.16
CA GLY A 85 10.39 6.01 25.44
C GLY A 85 9.06 6.36 24.77
N ASP A 86 8.22 7.14 25.46
CA ASP A 86 6.91 7.57 24.95
C ASP A 86 7.05 8.68 23.90
N VAL A 87 7.98 9.62 24.10
CA VAL A 87 8.29 10.68 23.14
C VAL A 87 8.94 10.10 21.88
N GLN A 88 9.88 9.17 22.00
CA GLN A 88 10.54 8.56 20.86
C GLN A 88 9.58 7.66 20.06
N SER A 89 8.71 6.91 20.73
CA SER A 89 7.69 6.11 20.03
C SER A 89 6.62 6.98 19.37
N PHE A 90 6.20 8.08 19.99
CA PHE A 90 5.29 9.05 19.39
C PHE A 90 5.91 9.79 18.20
N LEU A 91 7.13 10.33 18.36
CA LEU A 91 7.86 10.95 17.26
C LEU A 91 8.11 9.94 16.14
N GLY A 92 8.46 8.70 16.45
CA GLY A 92 8.61 7.62 15.47
C GLY A 92 7.31 7.32 14.70
N LYS A 93 6.16 7.26 15.38
CA LYS A 93 4.85 7.05 14.73
C LYS A 93 4.46 8.23 13.83
N VAL A 94 4.60 9.46 14.32
CA VAL A 94 4.15 10.68 13.63
C VAL A 94 5.11 11.08 12.51
N PHE A 95 6.42 11.09 12.77
CA PHE A 95 7.40 11.42 11.74
C PHE A 95 7.65 10.24 10.79
N GLY A 96 7.60 8.99 11.26
CA GLY A 96 7.77 7.82 10.40
C GLY A 96 6.69 7.71 9.33
N SER A 97 5.42 7.88 9.69
CA SER A 97 4.31 7.86 8.73
C SER A 97 4.38 9.03 7.73
N LYS A 98 4.74 10.24 8.19
CA LYS A 98 4.90 11.41 7.32
C LYS A 98 6.13 11.33 6.40
N LEU A 99 7.26 10.86 6.89
CA LEU A 99 8.48 10.68 6.10
C LEU A 99 8.32 9.52 5.11
N ALA A 100 7.66 8.42 5.49
CA ALA A 100 7.33 7.35 4.56
C ALA A 100 6.53 7.87 3.36
N GLY A 101 5.51 8.71 3.60
CA GLY A 101 4.74 9.36 2.53
C GLY A 101 5.53 10.37 1.67
N LEU A 102 6.66 10.88 2.17
CA LEU A 102 7.54 11.80 1.45
C LEU A 102 8.62 11.08 0.63
N LEU A 103 9.07 9.92 1.11
CA LEU A 103 10.16 9.14 0.49
C LEU A 103 9.70 8.26 -0.69
N THR A 104 8.40 7.98 -0.82
CA THR A 104 7.88 7.03 -1.84
C THR A 104 7.65 7.60 -3.24
N GLY A 105 8.03 8.85 -3.54
CA GLY A 105 8.31 9.34 -4.92
C GLY A 105 7.30 9.02 -6.04
N GLY A 106 6.04 8.76 -5.72
CA GLY A 106 4.96 8.37 -6.64
C GLY A 106 3.61 8.69 -6.03
N ASP A 107 2.58 8.84 -6.88
CA ASP A 107 1.19 9.20 -6.56
C ASP A 107 0.82 9.04 -5.08
N HIS A 108 0.56 10.16 -4.42
CA HIS A 108 0.18 10.17 -3.00
C HIS A 108 -1.14 9.42 -2.78
N PHE A 109 -1.23 8.70 -1.67
CA PHE A 109 -2.48 8.07 -1.25
C PHE A 109 -3.61 9.09 -1.19
N ARG A 110 -4.66 8.86 -2.00
CA ARG A 110 -5.90 9.63 -1.90
C ARG A 110 -6.78 8.99 -0.82
N ILE A 111 -7.17 9.80 0.15
CA ILE A 111 -7.97 9.33 1.28
C ILE A 111 -9.45 9.49 0.96
N TYR A 112 -10.15 8.36 0.91
CA TYR A 112 -11.61 8.28 0.80
C TYR A 112 -12.21 7.84 2.14
N SER A 113 -13.35 8.43 2.49
CA SER A 113 -14.26 8.04 3.57
C SER A 113 -15.69 8.20 3.04
N ILE A 114 -16.56 7.23 3.31
CA ILE A 114 -17.97 7.27 2.88
C ILE A 114 -18.72 8.41 3.58
N THR A 115 -18.46 8.59 4.87
CA THR A 115 -19.14 9.58 5.72
C THR A 115 -18.44 10.94 5.73
N GLY A 116 -17.21 11.01 5.21
CA GLY A 116 -16.32 12.18 5.37
C GLY A 116 -15.82 12.38 6.80
N GLN A 117 -16.13 11.46 7.71
CA GLN A 117 -15.69 11.45 9.11
C GLN A 117 -14.77 10.26 9.37
N TYR A 118 -14.07 10.31 10.50
CA TYR A 118 -13.13 9.30 10.94
C TYR A 118 -13.50 8.83 12.36
N PRO A 119 -13.68 7.52 12.59
CA PRO A 119 -13.97 7.01 13.93
C PRO A 119 -12.74 7.21 14.84
N ALA A 120 -12.99 7.67 16.06
CA ALA A 120 -11.95 7.84 17.07
C ALA A 120 -11.71 6.50 17.79
N ILE A 121 -10.73 5.72 17.32
CA ILE A 121 -10.42 4.39 17.86
C ILE A 121 -9.00 4.40 18.44
N SER A 122 -8.88 4.22 19.75
CA SER A 122 -7.56 4.06 20.37
C SER A 122 -7.05 2.62 20.19
N GLU A 123 -5.72 2.46 20.09
CA GLU A 123 -5.07 1.14 20.05
C GLU A 123 -5.48 0.25 21.24
N SER A 124 -5.69 0.83 22.43
CA SER A 124 -6.05 0.11 23.66
C SER A 124 -7.49 -0.39 23.68
N ASN A 125 -8.40 0.29 22.96
CA ASN A 125 -9.83 0.00 23.00
C ASN A 125 -10.30 -0.76 21.75
N TYR A 126 -9.41 -0.95 20.78
CA TYR A 126 -9.72 -1.67 19.55
C TYR A 126 -10.11 -3.12 19.83
N GLN A 127 -11.20 -3.55 19.20
CA GLN A 127 -11.71 -4.91 19.21
C GLN A 127 -12.16 -5.33 17.81
N LEU A 128 -11.74 -6.52 17.38
CA LEU A 128 -12.21 -7.18 16.17
C LEU A 128 -13.10 -8.36 16.54
N LYS A 129 -14.40 -8.26 16.26
CA LYS A 129 -15.34 -9.35 16.55
C LYS A 129 -15.40 -10.33 15.38
N VAL A 130 -15.19 -11.62 15.64
CA VAL A 130 -15.30 -12.69 14.64
C VAL A 130 -16.40 -13.66 15.06
N SER A 131 -17.42 -13.81 14.22
CA SER A 131 -18.67 -14.50 14.56
C SER A 131 -19.33 -15.17 13.35
N GLY A 132 -20.56 -15.69 13.54
CA GLY A 132 -21.34 -16.35 12.48
C GLY A 132 -21.11 -17.85 12.46
N LEU A 133 -20.93 -18.43 11.27
CA LEU A 133 -20.70 -19.85 11.03
C LEU A 133 -19.28 -20.29 11.42
N VAL A 134 -18.98 -20.19 12.72
CA VAL A 134 -17.70 -20.58 13.33
C VAL A 134 -17.93 -21.46 14.55
N GLU A 135 -16.94 -22.28 14.90
CA GLU A 135 -17.00 -23.13 16.10
C GLU A 135 -16.75 -22.35 17.39
N ARG A 136 -15.86 -21.35 17.33
CA ARG A 136 -15.44 -20.55 18.47
C ARG A 136 -15.46 -19.07 18.09
N PRO A 137 -16.60 -18.37 18.28
CA PRO A 137 -16.63 -16.92 18.14
C PRO A 137 -15.59 -16.27 19.07
N MET A 138 -14.83 -15.31 18.56
CA MET A 138 -13.76 -14.65 19.30
C MET A 138 -13.79 -13.15 19.09
N THR A 139 -13.25 -12.41 20.06
CA THR A 139 -12.94 -10.98 19.90
C THR A 139 -11.45 -10.81 20.08
N PHE A 140 -10.79 -10.21 19.10
CA PHE A 140 -9.34 -9.95 19.13
C PHE A 140 -9.07 -8.49 19.47
N THR A 141 -8.26 -8.24 20.48
CA THR A 141 -7.66 -6.93 20.72
C THR A 141 -6.53 -6.67 19.71
N LEU A 142 -6.04 -5.43 19.63
CA LEU A 142 -4.87 -5.14 18.80
C LEU A 142 -3.62 -5.91 19.27
N SER A 143 -3.47 -6.11 20.59
CA SER A 143 -2.40 -6.95 21.14
C SER A 143 -2.52 -8.42 20.73
N ASP A 144 -3.74 -8.96 20.71
CA ASP A 144 -3.96 -10.34 20.27
C ASP A 144 -3.56 -10.51 18.81
N LEU A 145 -3.95 -9.57 17.95
CA LEU A 145 -3.58 -9.59 16.53
C LEU A 145 -2.06 -9.51 16.34
N LYS A 146 -1.37 -8.64 17.07
CA LYS A 146 0.10 -8.51 17.01
C LYS A 146 0.84 -9.73 17.57
N ALA A 147 0.18 -10.59 18.34
CA ALA A 147 0.74 -11.83 18.86
C ALA A 147 0.58 -13.03 17.90
N LEU A 148 -0.20 -12.88 16.82
CA LEU A 148 -0.36 -13.91 15.79
C LEU A 148 0.84 -13.91 14.81
N PRO A 149 1.03 -15.00 14.03
CA PRO A 149 2.03 -15.02 12.97
C PRO A 149 1.89 -13.82 12.03
N VAL A 150 2.97 -13.05 11.90
CA VAL A 150 2.98 -11.83 11.09
C VAL A 150 3.15 -12.18 9.61
N THR A 151 2.29 -11.62 8.78
CA THR A 151 2.42 -11.59 7.33
C THR A 151 2.88 -10.21 6.90
N SER A 152 3.93 -10.15 6.09
CA SER A 152 4.50 -8.90 5.59
C SER A 152 4.83 -9.01 4.11
N PHE A 153 4.45 -8.00 3.33
CA PHE A 153 4.76 -7.93 1.90
C PHE A 153 4.60 -6.52 1.35
N SER A 154 5.19 -6.28 0.19
CA SER A 154 4.97 -5.05 -0.59
C SER A 154 4.14 -5.37 -1.83
N LYS A 155 3.04 -4.64 -2.02
CA LYS A 155 2.17 -4.75 -3.20
C LYS A 155 1.73 -3.36 -3.66
N THR A 156 1.40 -3.22 -4.94
CA THR A 156 0.81 -1.99 -5.46
C THR A 156 -0.62 -1.85 -4.95
N PHE A 157 -0.95 -0.69 -4.40
CA PHE A 157 -2.34 -0.36 -4.08
C PHE A 157 -2.98 0.31 -5.30
N GLN A 158 -4.05 -0.26 -5.85
CA GLN A 158 -4.76 0.29 -7.02
C GLN A 158 -6.18 0.69 -6.63
N CYS A 159 -6.54 1.94 -6.88
CA CYS A 159 -7.91 2.40 -6.76
C CYS A 159 -8.67 2.18 -8.07
N VAL A 160 -9.96 1.88 -7.96
CA VAL A 160 -10.88 1.77 -9.09
C VAL A 160 -11.00 3.09 -9.87
N THR A 161 -10.73 4.24 -9.25
CA THR A 161 -10.73 5.55 -9.93
C THR A 161 -9.42 5.86 -10.67
N GLY A 162 -8.59 4.86 -10.94
CA GLY A 162 -7.43 4.95 -11.82
C GLY A 162 -6.08 5.29 -11.19
N TRP A 163 -6.03 5.88 -9.99
CA TRP A 163 -4.76 6.16 -9.30
C TRP A 163 -4.22 4.93 -8.56
N ARG A 164 -2.90 4.90 -8.38
CA ARG A 164 -2.18 3.77 -7.76
C ARG A 164 -1.01 4.23 -6.92
N VAL A 165 -0.59 3.43 -5.95
CA VAL A 165 0.63 3.65 -5.19
C VAL A 165 1.49 2.40 -5.28
N PRO A 166 2.66 2.44 -5.91
CA PRO A 166 3.52 1.28 -6.04
C PRO A 166 4.20 0.93 -4.70
N ASN A 167 4.60 -0.33 -4.56
CA ASN A 167 5.47 -0.81 -3.47
C ASN A 167 5.00 -0.43 -2.05
N VAL A 168 3.70 -0.53 -1.79
CA VAL A 168 3.15 -0.27 -0.47
C VAL A 168 3.47 -1.46 0.43
N HIS A 169 4.29 -1.23 1.45
CA HIS A 169 4.63 -2.25 2.43
C HIS A 169 3.53 -2.39 3.47
N TRP A 170 3.02 -3.60 3.64
CA TRP A 170 1.95 -3.94 4.57
C TRP A 170 2.42 -4.98 5.57
N GLU A 171 1.96 -4.85 6.81
CA GLU A 171 2.20 -5.81 7.89
C GLU A 171 0.89 -6.05 8.65
N GLY A 172 0.59 -7.32 8.90
CA GLY A 172 -0.64 -7.74 9.56
C GLY A 172 -0.67 -9.24 9.85
N VAL A 173 -1.88 -9.78 9.99
CA VAL A 173 -2.14 -11.21 10.11
C VAL A 173 -2.88 -11.68 8.88
N GLN A 174 -2.47 -12.81 8.30
CA GLN A 174 -3.26 -13.43 7.24
C GLN A 174 -4.69 -13.72 7.71
N LEU A 175 -5.68 -13.38 6.88
CA LEU A 175 -7.09 -13.58 7.24
C LEU A 175 -7.40 -15.06 7.52
N SER A 176 -6.80 -15.97 6.75
CA SER A 176 -6.91 -17.42 6.95
C SER A 176 -6.45 -17.89 8.33
N GLU A 177 -5.44 -17.26 8.94
CA GLU A 177 -4.97 -17.60 10.29
C GLU A 177 -6.00 -17.21 11.36
N ILE A 178 -6.70 -16.09 11.18
CA ILE A 178 -7.82 -15.70 12.04
C ILE A 178 -8.97 -16.70 11.89
N LEU A 179 -9.34 -17.05 10.65
CA LEU A 179 -10.40 -18.02 10.36
C LEU A 179 -10.10 -19.41 10.92
N LYS A 180 -8.86 -19.86 10.85
CA LYS A 180 -8.39 -21.12 11.43
C LYS A 180 -8.59 -21.16 12.95
N ARG A 181 -8.38 -20.04 13.64
CA ARG A 181 -8.53 -19.95 15.10
C ARG A 181 -9.97 -20.04 15.56
N VAL A 182 -10.88 -19.38 14.85
CA VAL A 182 -12.31 -19.45 15.16
C VAL A 182 -12.94 -20.75 14.67
N GLY A 183 -12.33 -21.43 13.69
CA GLY A 183 -12.82 -22.68 13.12
C GLY A 183 -14.04 -22.45 12.25
N VAL A 184 -13.86 -22.20 10.95
CA VAL A 184 -14.97 -22.00 10.00
C VAL A 184 -15.75 -23.30 9.81
N ARG A 185 -17.09 -23.21 9.87
CA ARG A 185 -17.98 -24.37 9.64
C ARG A 185 -18.04 -24.75 8.16
N ALA A 186 -18.28 -26.02 7.89
CA ALA A 186 -18.26 -26.59 6.53
C ALA A 186 -19.30 -25.99 5.57
N ASN A 187 -20.39 -25.42 6.08
CA ASN A 187 -21.44 -24.77 5.27
C ASN A 187 -21.21 -23.26 5.06
N ALA A 188 -20.07 -22.72 5.49
CA ALA A 188 -19.71 -21.33 5.24
C ALA A 188 -19.35 -21.12 3.76
N VAL A 189 -19.85 -20.03 3.18
CA VAL A 189 -19.63 -19.67 1.77
C VAL A 189 -18.85 -18.37 1.64
N ALA A 190 -19.09 -17.41 2.54
CA ALA A 190 -18.49 -16.09 2.46
C ALA A 190 -18.26 -15.47 3.84
N LEU A 191 -17.60 -14.32 3.82
CA LEU A 191 -17.40 -13.42 4.93
C LEU A 191 -18.10 -12.10 4.63
N THR A 192 -18.65 -11.49 5.66
CA THR A 192 -19.06 -10.09 5.68
C THR A 192 -18.19 -9.33 6.66
N PHE A 193 -17.86 -8.10 6.31
CA PHE A 193 -17.01 -7.21 7.09
C PHE A 193 -17.78 -5.94 7.39
N GLU A 194 -17.58 -5.41 8.59
CA GLU A 194 -18.18 -4.16 9.05
C GLU A 194 -17.07 -3.22 9.50
N SER A 195 -17.28 -1.91 9.34
CA SER A 195 -16.38 -0.85 9.81
C SER A 195 -16.85 -0.27 11.14
N TYR A 196 -15.95 0.44 11.82
CA TYR A 196 -16.27 1.22 13.03
C TYR A 196 -17.04 2.51 12.75
N ASP A 197 -17.04 3.01 11.50
CA ASP A 197 -17.85 4.18 11.14
C ASP A 197 -19.33 3.80 10.90
N GLY A 198 -19.66 2.51 10.87
CA GLY A 198 -21.01 1.98 10.69
C GLY A 198 -21.61 2.20 9.31
N ALA A 199 -20.83 2.71 8.36
CA ALA A 199 -21.27 3.02 7.01
C ALA A 199 -20.68 2.08 5.96
N ASP A 200 -19.42 1.67 6.13
CA ASP A 200 -18.74 0.75 5.21
C ASP A 200 -19.05 -0.71 5.56
N SER A 201 -19.25 -1.50 4.52
CA SER A 201 -19.38 -2.96 4.63
C SER A 201 -18.78 -3.60 3.39
N GLU A 202 -18.26 -4.82 3.56
CA GLU A 202 -17.57 -5.53 2.49
C GLU A 202 -17.84 -7.03 2.60
N SER A 203 -17.54 -7.79 1.54
CA SER A 203 -17.63 -9.24 1.47
C SER A 203 -16.49 -9.88 0.68
N LEU A 204 -16.12 -11.10 1.08
CA LEU A 204 -15.21 -11.98 0.36
C LEU A 204 -15.74 -13.40 0.41
N THR A 205 -15.55 -14.19 -0.65
CA THR A 205 -15.78 -15.64 -0.57
C THR A 205 -14.78 -16.28 0.39
N ILE A 206 -15.09 -17.48 0.89
CA ILE A 206 -14.12 -18.25 1.69
C ILE A 206 -12.82 -18.48 0.91
N GLU A 207 -12.90 -18.75 -0.39
CA GLU A 207 -11.73 -18.95 -1.25
C GLU A 207 -10.86 -17.69 -1.33
N GLN A 208 -11.47 -16.53 -1.56
CA GLN A 208 -10.78 -15.23 -1.57
C GLN A 208 -10.12 -14.94 -0.22
N ALA A 209 -10.80 -15.26 0.89
CA ALA A 209 -10.28 -15.05 2.23
C ALA A 209 -9.05 -15.92 2.58
N HIS A 210 -8.83 -17.01 1.82
CA HIS A 210 -7.69 -17.92 2.00
C HIS A 210 -6.45 -17.53 1.17
N LEU A 211 -6.53 -16.47 0.36
CA LEU A 211 -5.40 -15.99 -0.42
C LEU A 211 -4.22 -15.55 0.48
N PRO A 212 -2.96 -15.72 0.02
CA PRO A 212 -1.77 -15.42 0.80
C PRO A 212 -1.59 -13.94 1.15
N ASP A 213 -2.14 -13.05 0.33
CA ASP A 213 -2.00 -11.60 0.40
C ASP A 213 -3.32 -10.89 0.78
N VAL A 214 -4.20 -11.62 1.48
CA VAL A 214 -5.38 -11.06 2.15
C VAL A 214 -5.14 -11.06 3.66
N ILE A 215 -5.01 -9.87 4.23
CA ILE A 215 -4.56 -9.67 5.61
C ILE A 215 -5.46 -8.72 6.38
N VAL A 216 -5.49 -8.92 7.69
CA VAL A 216 -5.92 -7.92 8.68
C VAL A 216 -4.68 -7.09 9.04
N ALA A 217 -4.53 -5.95 8.38
CA ALA A 217 -3.35 -5.09 8.45
C ALA A 217 -3.43 -4.12 9.63
N TYR A 218 -2.33 -3.94 10.34
CA TYR A 218 -2.17 -2.95 11.42
C TYR A 218 -0.96 -2.03 11.24
N LYS A 219 -0.17 -2.24 10.19
CA LYS A 219 1.00 -1.45 9.85
C LYS A 219 1.09 -1.24 8.34
N MET A 220 1.62 -0.08 7.98
CA MET A 220 1.84 0.36 6.60
C MET A 220 3.12 1.18 6.55
N PHE A 221 3.99 0.89 5.58
CA PHE A 221 5.33 1.48 5.48
C PHE A 221 6.15 1.40 6.78
N GLY A 222 6.04 0.29 7.51
CA GLY A 222 6.77 0.05 8.76
C GLY A 222 6.25 0.82 9.99
N ALA A 223 5.25 1.69 9.82
CA ALA A 223 4.61 2.43 10.89
C ALA A 223 3.19 1.90 11.16
N PRO A 224 2.63 2.09 12.37
CA PRO A 224 1.21 1.83 12.62
C PRO A 224 0.33 2.59 11.62
N LEU A 225 -0.80 1.99 11.25
CA LEU A 225 -1.78 2.65 10.37
C LEU A 225 -2.27 3.96 11.00
N SER A 226 -2.24 5.05 10.23
CA SER A 226 -2.93 6.28 10.62
C SER A 226 -4.45 6.09 10.51
N THR A 227 -5.22 6.93 11.20
CA THR A 227 -6.68 6.90 11.13
C THR A 227 -7.19 7.05 9.69
N GLU A 228 -6.58 7.93 8.90
CA GLU A 228 -6.94 8.17 7.48
C GLU A 228 -6.75 6.91 6.61
N HIS A 229 -5.72 6.11 6.92
CA HIS A 229 -5.44 4.85 6.25
C HIS A 229 -6.27 3.67 6.75
N GLY A 230 -7.19 3.90 7.69
CA GLY A 230 -8.05 2.88 8.28
C GLY A 230 -7.55 2.31 9.60
N GLY A 231 -6.61 2.98 10.26
CA GLY A 231 -6.05 2.55 11.54
C GLY A 231 -7.05 2.55 12.70
N PRO A 232 -6.83 1.74 13.75
CA PRO A 232 -5.61 0.98 13.99
C PRO A 232 -5.52 -0.33 13.19
N VAL A 233 -6.61 -0.81 12.60
CA VAL A 233 -6.66 -2.05 11.83
C VAL A 233 -7.63 -1.91 10.65
N ARG A 234 -7.21 -2.43 9.49
CA ARG A 234 -8.03 -2.52 8.29
C ARG A 234 -7.99 -3.92 7.67
N LEU A 235 -8.96 -4.20 6.81
CA LEU A 235 -8.82 -5.26 5.82
C LEU A 235 -7.93 -4.76 4.67
N TYR A 236 -7.02 -5.60 4.20
CA TYR A 236 -6.29 -5.37 2.96
C TYR A 236 -6.33 -6.61 2.07
N VAL A 237 -6.79 -6.41 0.83
CA VAL A 237 -7.05 -7.45 -0.17
C VAL A 237 -6.22 -7.13 -1.40
N ALA A 238 -4.95 -7.55 -1.41
CA ALA A 238 -3.98 -7.08 -2.42
C ALA A 238 -4.36 -7.40 -3.88
N PRO A 239 -4.98 -8.56 -4.20
CA PRO A 239 -5.35 -8.88 -5.58
C PRO A 239 -6.54 -8.08 -6.14
N MET A 240 -7.14 -7.20 -5.36
CA MET A 240 -8.38 -6.50 -5.69
C MET A 240 -8.26 -4.98 -5.58
N PHE A 241 -9.21 -4.26 -6.19
CA PHE A 241 -9.30 -2.81 -6.08
C PHE A 241 -9.46 -2.34 -4.63
N GLY A 242 -8.94 -1.15 -4.36
CA GLY A 242 -8.86 -0.59 -3.01
C GLY A 242 -10.19 -0.45 -2.25
N TYR A 243 -11.35 -0.46 -2.92
CA TYR A 243 -12.66 -0.47 -2.24
C TYR A 243 -12.91 -1.79 -1.50
N LYS A 244 -12.36 -2.92 -1.98
CA LYS A 244 -12.39 -4.23 -1.31
C LYS A 244 -11.60 -4.28 -0.01
N SER A 245 -10.76 -3.28 0.24
CA SER A 245 -9.91 -3.19 1.42
C SER A 245 -10.55 -2.27 2.46
N LEU A 246 -11.56 -2.77 3.17
CA LEU A 246 -12.35 -2.01 4.15
C LEU A 246 -11.48 -1.37 5.27
N LYS A 247 -11.77 -0.11 5.60
CA LYS A 247 -11.10 0.66 6.66
C LYS A 247 -11.79 0.52 8.01
N TRP A 248 -11.01 0.69 9.09
CA TRP A 248 -11.51 0.65 10.48
C TRP A 248 -12.29 -0.63 10.76
N LEU A 249 -11.68 -1.78 10.49
CA LEU A 249 -12.34 -3.07 10.56
C LEU A 249 -12.86 -3.34 11.98
N SER A 250 -14.16 -3.56 12.14
CA SER A 250 -14.81 -3.78 13.44
C SER A 250 -15.31 -5.20 13.63
N ALA A 251 -15.78 -5.84 12.55
CA ALA A 251 -16.30 -7.20 12.61
C ALA A 251 -16.02 -8.01 11.34
N ILE A 252 -15.91 -9.32 11.53
CA ILE A 252 -15.93 -10.36 10.50
C ILE A 252 -17.04 -11.34 10.86
N ARG A 253 -18.02 -11.53 9.98
CA ARG A 253 -19.07 -12.53 10.17
C ARG A 253 -19.03 -13.55 9.05
N VAL A 254 -18.87 -14.81 9.41
CA VAL A 254 -18.88 -15.94 8.49
C VAL A 254 -20.33 -16.31 8.18
N VAL A 255 -20.68 -16.38 6.90
CA VAL A 255 -22.06 -16.48 6.38
C VAL A 255 -22.19 -17.56 5.31
N ASP A 256 -23.41 -18.02 5.05
CA ASP A 256 -23.76 -19.08 4.08
C ASP A 256 -24.03 -18.56 2.67
N ALA A 257 -23.99 -17.25 2.45
CA ALA A 257 -24.11 -16.64 1.14
C ALA A 257 -23.28 -15.34 1.06
N VAL A 258 -22.91 -14.95 -0.16
CA VAL A 258 -22.29 -13.64 -0.40
C VAL A 258 -23.35 -12.55 -0.18
N HIS A 259 -23.05 -11.61 0.72
CA HIS A 259 -23.85 -10.41 0.91
C HIS A 259 -23.05 -9.20 0.39
N PRO A 260 -23.48 -8.56 -0.70
CA PRO A 260 -22.79 -7.39 -1.25
C PRO A 260 -22.56 -6.31 -0.20
N GLY A 261 -21.36 -5.73 -0.20
CA GLY A 261 -20.98 -4.62 0.66
C GLY A 261 -21.47 -3.27 0.14
N TYR A 262 -20.99 -2.19 0.76
CA TYR A 262 -21.44 -0.84 0.44
C TYR A 262 -21.18 -0.49 -1.03
N TRP A 263 -19.96 -0.70 -1.52
CA TRP A 263 -19.60 -0.32 -2.88
C TRP A 263 -20.28 -1.23 -3.91
N GLU A 264 -20.41 -2.52 -3.64
CA GLU A 264 -21.13 -3.44 -4.53
C GLU A 264 -22.59 -3.05 -4.72
N LEU A 265 -23.26 -2.65 -3.62
CA LEU A 265 -24.63 -2.14 -3.66
C LEU A 265 -24.74 -0.82 -4.45
N ASN A 266 -23.64 -0.09 -4.61
CA ASN A 266 -23.55 1.14 -5.39
C ASN A 266 -22.98 0.92 -6.81
N GLY A 267 -23.06 -0.31 -7.32
CA GLY A 267 -22.78 -0.63 -8.73
C GLY A 267 -21.33 -1.05 -9.02
N TYR A 268 -20.50 -1.24 -7.99
CA TYR A 268 -19.17 -1.80 -8.16
C TYR A 268 -19.22 -3.33 -8.27
N PRO A 269 -18.29 -3.97 -9.01
CA PRO A 269 -18.28 -5.42 -9.12
C PRO A 269 -18.00 -6.13 -7.79
N VAL A 270 -18.68 -7.26 -7.53
CA VAL A 270 -18.52 -8.01 -6.27
C VAL A 270 -17.09 -8.52 -6.05
N ASN A 271 -16.42 -8.99 -7.09
CA ASN A 271 -15.09 -9.56 -6.93
C ASN A 271 -13.96 -8.53 -6.99
N GLY A 272 -14.14 -7.43 -7.71
CA GLY A 272 -13.16 -6.34 -7.78
C GLY A 272 -11.71 -6.72 -8.14
N TRP A 273 -11.47 -7.79 -8.88
CA TRP A 273 -10.12 -8.24 -9.23
C TRP A 273 -9.34 -7.22 -10.07
N LEU A 274 -8.02 -7.17 -9.84
CA LEU A 274 -7.08 -6.36 -10.63
C LEU A 274 -6.64 -7.01 -11.95
N ASP A 275 -7.06 -8.25 -12.22
CA ASP A 275 -6.73 -9.02 -13.43
C ASP A 275 -7.56 -8.64 -14.67
N GLY A 276 -8.39 -7.59 -14.56
CA GLY A 276 -9.26 -7.11 -15.64
C GLY A 276 -10.55 -7.92 -15.82
N THR A 277 -10.86 -8.89 -14.94
CA THR A 277 -12.08 -9.72 -15.06
C THR A 277 -13.37 -8.98 -14.67
N VAL A 278 -13.29 -7.78 -14.06
CA VAL A 278 -14.48 -7.00 -13.63
C VAL A 278 -14.24 -5.47 -13.60
N GLY A 279 -14.63 -4.76 -14.68
CA GLY A 279 -14.79 -3.29 -14.74
C GLY A 279 -14.20 -2.60 -16.00
N PRO A 280 -14.80 -1.51 -16.54
CA PRO A 280 -14.62 -1.03 -17.93
C PRO A 280 -13.24 -0.45 -18.30
N THR A 281 -12.30 -0.39 -17.35
CA THR A 281 -10.94 0.11 -17.58
C THR A 281 -9.96 -0.84 -16.89
N ASN A 282 -9.56 -1.87 -17.63
CA ASN A 282 -8.48 -2.80 -17.30
C ASN A 282 -7.12 -2.06 -17.19
N PRO A 283 -6.38 -2.11 -16.07
CA PRO A 283 -4.98 -1.74 -16.06
C PRO A 283 -4.12 -3.00 -16.03
N ASP A 284 -3.59 -3.36 -17.19
CA ASP A 284 -2.37 -4.16 -17.40
C ASP A 284 -2.22 -5.49 -16.61
N PRO A 285 -2.33 -6.65 -17.30
CA PRO A 285 -2.08 -7.99 -16.74
C PRO A 285 -0.67 -8.21 -16.16
N GLN A 286 0.29 -7.30 -16.34
CA GLN A 286 1.67 -7.45 -15.85
C GLN A 286 1.85 -7.14 -14.33
N LEU A 287 0.77 -6.83 -13.59
CA LEU A 287 0.86 -6.22 -12.26
C LEU A 287 0.36 -7.09 -11.07
N THR A 288 0.11 -8.40 -11.29
CA THR A 288 -0.21 -9.37 -10.22
C THR A 288 1.03 -9.84 -9.46
#